data_AF-A0A8T7IZV0-F1
#
_entry.id   AF-A0A8T7IZV0-F1
#
_cell.length_a   1.000
_cell.length_b   1.000
_cell.length_c   1.000
_cell.angle_alpha   90.00
_cell.angle_beta   90.00
_cell.angle_gamma   90.00
#
_symmetry.space_group_name_H-M   'P 1'
#
loop_
_entity.id
_entity.type
_entity.pdbx_description
1 polymer ?
#
loop_
_entity_poly.entity_id
_entity_poly.type
_entity_poly.pdbx_seq_one_letter_code
_entity_poly.pdbx_strand_id
1 'polypeptide(L)'
;IARQVKPMFSNTNMKSQGQKLMTTLSVAVNGLSDFQSIVPKVQKLGVTHIKYGVKESHFPIVADALLWTLEQGLGDDWNEDVKDAWVAAYTLLAKTMIDAMNAETAKQEAEYLNF
;
A
#
# COMPACT_ATOMS: atom_id res chain seq x y z
N ILE A 1 15.65 2.06 8.07
CA ILE A 1 14.23 2.23 8.46
C ILE A 1 13.44 0.92 8.42
N ALA A 2 13.71 -0.07 7.55
CA ALA A 2 12.97 -1.36 7.61
C ALA A 2 13.80 -2.62 7.20
N ARG A 3 14.61 -3.19 8.11
CA ARG A 3 15.39 -4.41 7.80
C ARG A 3 14.51 -5.66 7.67
N GLN A 4 13.38 -5.71 8.37
CA GLN A 4 12.49 -6.88 8.44
C GLN A 4 11.75 -7.19 7.14
N VAL A 5 11.53 -6.20 6.27
CA VAL A 5 10.88 -6.40 4.96
C VAL A 5 11.88 -6.68 3.84
N LYS A 6 13.19 -6.52 4.10
CA LYS A 6 14.25 -6.76 3.11
C LYS A 6 14.15 -8.15 2.45
N PRO A 7 13.84 -9.25 3.19
CA PRO A 7 13.69 -10.57 2.58
C PRO A 7 12.60 -10.64 1.51
N MET A 8 11.53 -9.85 1.63
CA MET A 8 10.41 -9.82 0.68
C MET A 8 10.82 -9.31 -0.71
N PHE A 9 11.91 -8.55 -0.79
CA PHE A 9 12.42 -7.97 -2.02
C PHE A 9 13.65 -8.70 -2.59
N SER A 10 14.07 -9.82 -1.99
CA SER A 10 15.33 -10.50 -2.33
C SER A 10 15.44 -10.94 -3.79
N ASN A 11 14.30 -11.21 -4.44
CA ASN A 11 14.20 -11.62 -5.85
C ASN A 11 13.54 -10.55 -6.72
N THR A 12 13.58 -9.29 -6.30
CA THR A 12 12.88 -8.18 -6.97
C THR A 12 13.86 -7.20 -7.59
N ASN A 13 13.62 -6.80 -8.84
CA ASN A 13 14.29 -5.65 -9.41
C ASN A 13 13.76 -4.36 -8.76
N MET A 14 14.56 -3.75 -7.88
CA MET A 14 14.15 -2.58 -7.09
C MET A 14 13.79 -1.35 -7.94
N LYS A 15 14.39 -1.19 -9.13
CA LYS A 15 14.05 -0.10 -10.05
C LYS A 15 12.65 -0.30 -10.63
N SER A 16 12.35 -1.51 -11.11
CA SER A 16 11.00 -1.85 -11.59
C SER A 16 9.96 -1.78 -10.46
N GLN A 17 10.34 -2.19 -9.25
CA GLN A 17 9.46 -2.10 -8.07
C GLN A 17 9.14 -0.64 -7.71
N GLY A 18 10.14 0.24 -7.72
CA GLY A 18 9.92 1.68 -7.51
C GLY A 18 8.98 2.27 -8.56
N GLN A 19 9.13 1.90 -9.83
CA GLN A 19 8.24 2.33 -10.90
C GLN A 19 6.80 1.84 -10.69
N LYS A 20 6.61 0.56 -10.34
CA LYS A 20 5.28 0.01 -10.03
C LYS A 20 4.62 0.71 -8.84
N LEU A 21 5.41 1.01 -7.81
CA LEU A 21 4.95 1.77 -6.65
C LEU A 21 4.49 3.17 -7.07
N MET A 22 5.32 3.92 -7.80
CA MET A 22 4.97 5.25 -8.27
C MET A 22 3.75 5.25 -9.19
N THR A 23 3.63 4.28 -10.11
CA THR A 23 2.41 4.14 -10.93
C THR A 23 1.19 3.87 -10.07
N THR A 24 1.29 3.00 -9.07
CA THR A 24 0.17 2.69 -8.16
C THR A 24 -0.22 3.89 -7.32
N LEU A 25 0.77 4.64 -6.81
CA LEU A 25 0.55 5.88 -6.05
C LEU A 25 -0.05 6.97 -6.94
N SER A 26 0.43 7.14 -8.17
CA SER A 26 -0.18 8.07 -9.14
C SER A 26 -1.61 7.68 -9.48
N VAL A 27 -1.93 6.39 -9.58
CA VAL A 27 -3.32 5.92 -9.76
C VAL A 27 -4.15 6.19 -8.50
N ALA A 28 -3.60 6.01 -7.30
CA ALA A 28 -4.29 6.31 -6.06
C ALA A 28 -4.55 7.82 -5.92
N VAL A 29 -3.55 8.67 -6.15
CA VAL A 29 -3.65 10.14 -6.06
C VAL A 29 -4.55 10.73 -7.14
N ASN A 30 -4.38 10.34 -8.42
CA ASN A 30 -5.28 10.80 -9.49
C ASN A 30 -6.69 10.20 -9.35
N GLY A 31 -6.75 8.98 -8.83
CA GLY A 31 -7.97 8.26 -8.54
C GLY A 31 -8.70 8.73 -7.29
N LEU A 32 -8.18 9.66 -6.47
CA LEU A 32 -9.00 10.24 -5.39
C LEU A 32 -10.27 10.91 -5.92
N SER A 33 -10.23 11.38 -7.17
CA SER A 33 -11.38 11.94 -7.89
C SER A 33 -12.42 10.87 -8.29
N ASP A 34 -12.02 9.61 -8.43
CA ASP A 34 -12.85 8.47 -8.83
C ASP A 34 -12.40 7.19 -8.10
N PHE A 35 -12.32 7.26 -6.78
CA PHE A 35 -11.69 6.19 -6.00
C PHE A 35 -12.50 4.91 -6.12
N GLN A 36 -13.82 5.05 -6.27
CA GLN A 36 -14.76 3.94 -6.43
C GLN A 36 -14.42 3.05 -7.63
N SER A 37 -13.93 3.60 -8.75
CA SER A 37 -13.59 2.79 -9.92
C SER A 37 -12.33 1.94 -9.74
N ILE A 38 -11.45 2.31 -8.79
CA ILE A 38 -10.21 1.56 -8.52
C ILE A 38 -10.30 0.63 -7.33
N VAL A 39 -11.31 0.75 -6.46
CA VAL A 39 -11.50 -0.12 -5.26
C VAL A 39 -11.32 -1.61 -5.57
N PRO A 40 -11.96 -2.21 -6.61
CA PRO A 40 -11.81 -3.64 -6.87
C PRO A 40 -10.37 -4.06 -7.19
N LYS A 41 -9.61 -3.18 -7.88
CA LYS A 41 -8.20 -3.42 -8.21
C LYS A 41 -7.34 -3.34 -6.94
N VAL A 42 -7.61 -2.39 -6.07
CA VAL A 42 -6.91 -2.21 -4.79
C VAL A 42 -7.17 -3.39 -3.85
N GLN A 43 -8.40 -3.87 -3.75
CA GLN A 43 -8.74 -5.05 -2.95
C GLN A 43 -7.99 -6.30 -3.45
N LYS A 44 -7.99 -6.53 -4.77
CA LYS A 44 -7.22 -7.63 -5.40
C LYS A 44 -5.71 -7.50 -5.13
N LEU A 45 -5.20 -6.27 -5.12
CA LEU A 45 -3.82 -6.00 -4.76
C LEU A 45 -3.55 -6.39 -3.30
N GLY A 46 -4.42 -6.02 -2.36
CA GLY A 46 -4.38 -6.43 -0.94
C GLY A 46 -4.32 -7.95 -0.78
N VAL A 47 -5.23 -8.68 -1.41
CA VAL A 47 -5.22 -10.16 -1.40
C VAL A 47 -3.91 -10.75 -1.94
N THR A 48 -3.34 -10.14 -2.97
CA THR A 48 -2.04 -10.58 -3.51
C THR A 48 -0.91 -10.37 -2.49
N HIS A 49 -0.98 -9.33 -1.66
CA HIS A 49 0.03 -9.02 -0.65
C HIS A 49 0.11 -10.07 0.47
N ILE A 50 -0.97 -10.82 0.74
CA ILE A 50 -0.94 -11.98 1.64
C ILE A 50 0.13 -12.97 1.19
N LYS A 51 0.21 -13.25 -0.12
CA LYS A 51 1.16 -14.21 -0.69
C LYS A 51 2.62 -13.81 -0.52
N TYR A 52 2.87 -12.51 -0.31
CA TYR A 52 4.20 -11.97 -0.06
C TYR A 52 4.57 -11.96 1.43
N GLY A 53 3.67 -12.40 2.30
CA GLY A 53 3.84 -12.38 3.75
C GLY A 53 3.68 -10.98 4.35
N VAL A 54 2.98 -10.08 3.65
CA VAL A 54 2.69 -8.74 4.17
C VAL A 54 1.70 -8.84 5.32
N LYS A 55 1.95 -8.04 6.36
CA LYS A 55 1.14 -7.93 7.56
C LYS A 55 0.66 -6.49 7.68
N GLU A 56 -0.44 -6.27 8.41
CA GLU A 56 -0.95 -4.92 8.70
C GLU A 56 0.13 -4.01 9.30
N SER A 57 0.98 -4.55 10.18
CA SER A 57 2.09 -3.82 10.80
C SER A 57 3.16 -3.31 9.83
N HIS A 58 3.16 -3.75 8.57
CA HIS A 58 4.07 -3.23 7.54
C HIS A 58 3.58 -1.93 6.90
N PHE A 59 2.27 -1.64 6.93
CA PHE A 59 1.73 -0.45 6.29
C PHE A 59 2.23 0.85 6.94
N PRO A 60 2.24 1.03 8.28
CA PRO A 60 2.81 2.23 8.90
C PRO A 60 4.27 2.49 8.50
N ILE A 61 5.07 1.43 8.35
CA ILE A 61 6.48 1.53 7.95
C ILE A 61 6.62 2.06 6.51
N VAL A 62 5.73 1.62 5.62
CA VAL A 62 5.68 2.11 4.24
C VAL A 62 5.18 3.54 4.20
N ALA A 63 4.21 3.91 5.05
CA ALA A 63 3.72 5.28 5.17
C ALA A 63 4.86 6.24 5.53
N ASP A 64 5.61 5.94 6.59
CA ASP A 64 6.74 6.75 7.05
C ASP A 64 7.80 6.91 5.96
N ALA A 65 8.17 5.81 5.30
CA ALA A 65 9.15 5.82 4.23
C ALA A 65 8.67 6.63 3.01
N LEU A 66 7.39 6.52 2.64
CA LEU A 66 6.80 7.25 1.53
C LEU A 66 6.76 8.76 1.83
N LEU A 67 6.21 9.15 2.98
CA LEU A 67 6.07 10.56 3.36
C LEU A 67 7.44 11.24 3.47
N TRP A 68 8.42 10.56 4.09
CA TRP A 68 9.80 11.05 4.12
C TRP A 68 10.37 11.22 2.71
N THR A 69 10.17 10.25 1.82
CA THR A 69 10.67 10.33 0.43
C THR A 69 10.04 11.50 -0.33
N LEU A 70 8.74 11.74 -0.13
CA LEU A 70 8.03 12.86 -0.76
C LEU A 70 8.50 14.21 -0.23
N GLU A 71 8.68 14.33 1.08
CA GLU A 71 9.25 15.53 1.72
C GLU A 71 10.63 15.87 1.15
N GLN A 72 11.52 14.87 1.04
CA GLN A 72 12.85 15.08 0.45
C GLN A 72 12.80 15.40 -1.04
N GLY A 73 11.84 14.83 -1.78
CA GLY A 73 11.74 14.97 -3.23
C GLY A 73 11.07 16.26 -3.70
N LEU A 74 10.13 16.79 -2.92
CA LEU A 74 9.36 18.00 -3.24
C LEU A 74 10.04 19.27 -2.71
N GLY A 75 10.87 19.18 -1.68
CA GLY A 75 11.60 20.33 -1.15
C GLY A 75 10.63 21.44 -0.73
N ASP A 76 10.78 22.63 -1.32
CA ASP A 76 9.96 23.81 -1.00
C ASP A 76 8.47 23.64 -1.36
N ASP A 77 8.12 22.71 -2.25
CA ASP A 77 6.73 22.37 -2.59
C ASP A 77 6.05 21.49 -1.53
N TRP A 78 6.81 20.97 -0.55
CA TRP A 78 6.26 20.21 0.57
C TRP A 78 5.70 21.15 1.65
N ASN A 79 4.38 21.24 1.72
CA ASN A 79 3.65 22.00 2.74
C ASN A 79 2.62 21.12 3.47
N GLU A 80 1.94 21.70 4.46
CA GLU A 80 0.99 20.98 5.33
C GLU A 80 -0.20 20.40 4.53
N ASP A 81 -0.77 21.17 3.58
CA ASP A 81 -1.86 20.69 2.73
C ASP A 81 -1.44 19.49 1.87
N VAL A 82 -0.22 19.54 1.30
CA VAL A 82 0.34 18.44 0.50
C VAL A 82 0.55 17.20 1.37
N LYS A 83 1.11 17.37 2.57
CA LYS A 83 1.31 16.28 3.53
C LYS A 83 -0.02 15.63 3.90
N ASP A 84 -1.02 16.42 4.25
CA ASP A 84 -2.33 15.93 4.68
C ASP A 84 -3.05 15.19 3.55
N ALA A 85 -2.96 15.69 2.32
CA ALA A 85 -3.49 15.02 1.14
C ALA A 85 -2.83 13.64 0.93
N TRP A 86 -1.50 13.56 1.05
CA TRP A 86 -0.78 12.28 0.93
C TRP A 86 -1.08 11.30 2.06
N VAL A 87 -1.20 11.79 3.29
CA VAL A 87 -1.61 10.96 4.44
C VAL A 87 -3.00 10.38 4.20
N ALA A 88 -3.98 11.22 3.84
CA ALA A 88 -5.34 10.79 3.57
C ALA A 88 -5.40 9.74 2.43
N ALA A 89 -4.68 10.00 1.34
CA ALA A 89 -4.61 9.10 0.19
C ALA A 89 -4.03 7.74 0.57
N TYR A 90 -2.90 7.74 1.28
CA TYR A 90 -2.24 6.52 1.72
C TYR A 90 -3.12 5.74 2.71
N THR A 91 -3.72 6.41 3.69
CA THR A 91 -4.58 5.78 4.70
C THR A 91 -5.78 5.09 4.04
N LEU A 92 -6.42 5.73 3.07
CA LEU A 92 -7.55 5.15 2.35
C LEU A 92 -7.13 3.90 1.55
N LEU A 93 -6.00 3.99 0.84
CA LEU A 93 -5.45 2.86 0.08
C LEU A 93 -5.08 1.68 1.00
N ALA A 94 -4.34 1.98 2.08
CA ALA A 94 -3.90 0.99 3.06
C ALA A 94 -5.09 0.29 3.72
N LYS A 95 -6.09 1.05 4.17
CA LYS A 95 -7.31 0.50 4.77
C LYS A 95 -8.03 -0.43 3.81
N THR A 96 -8.20 -0.02 2.55
CA THR A 96 -8.87 -0.84 1.52
C THR A 96 -8.14 -2.17 1.28
N MET A 97 -6.80 -2.14 1.30
CA MET A 97 -5.99 -3.36 1.17
C MET A 97 -6.08 -4.25 2.40
N ILE A 98 -5.97 -3.67 3.60
CA ILE A 98 -6.05 -4.39 4.89
C ILE A 98 -7.40 -5.07 5.04
N ASP A 99 -8.50 -4.35 4.79
CA ASP A 99 -9.85 -4.89 4.87
C ASP A 99 -10.04 -6.09 3.91
N ALA A 100 -9.49 -5.99 2.69
CA ALA A 100 -9.51 -7.09 1.72
C ALA A 100 -8.63 -8.27 2.15
N MET A 101 -7.48 -8.01 2.77
CA MET A 101 -6.61 -9.06 3.31
C MET A 101 -7.33 -9.84 4.41
N ASN A 102 -7.95 -9.15 5.35
CA ASN A 102 -8.65 -9.76 6.48
C ASN A 102 -9.88 -10.57 6.04
N ALA A 103 -10.65 -10.04 5.08
CA ALA A 103 -11.80 -10.76 4.52
C ALA A 103 -11.38 -12.07 3.83
N GLU A 104 -10.29 -12.04 3.07
CA GLU A 104 -9.77 -13.24 2.41
C GLU A 104 -9.20 -14.25 3.41
N THR A 105 -8.46 -13.81 4.43
CA THR A 105 -7.95 -14.70 5.49
C THR A 105 -9.10 -15.36 6.25
N ALA A 106 -10.13 -14.60 6.67
CA ALA A 106 -11.30 -15.16 7.36
C ALA A 106 -12.05 -16.17 6.51
N LYS A 107 -12.16 -15.93 5.19
CA LYS A 107 -12.76 -16.87 4.25
C LYS A 107 -11.97 -18.18 4.16
N GLN A 108 -10.64 -18.10 4.05
CA GLN A 108 -9.77 -19.28 3.99
C GLN A 108 -9.82 -20.10 5.29
N GLU A 109 -9.87 -19.43 6.44
CA GLU A 109 -10.04 -20.08 7.75
C GLU A 109 -11.40 -20.78 7.86
N ALA A 110 -12.49 -20.12 7.46
CA ALA A 110 -13.82 -20.72 7.46
C ALA A 110 -13.90 -21.92 6.52
N GLU A 111 -13.30 -21.86 5.33
CA GLU A 111 -13.21 -23.00 4.41
C GLU A 111 -12.45 -24.18 5.04
N TYR A 112 -11.31 -23.93 5.69
CA TYR A 112 -10.53 -24.97 6.37
C TYR A 112 -11.28 -25.65 7.53
N LEU A 113 -12.03 -24.90 8.33
CA LEU A 113 -12.79 -25.41 9.48
C LEU A 113 -14.07 -26.18 9.10
N ASN A 114 -14.49 -26.10 7.82
CA ASN A 114 -15.66 -26.80 7.30
C ASN A 114 -15.31 -28.17 6.66
N PHE A 115 -14.05 -28.60 6.74
CA PHE A 115 -13.57 -29.95 6.37
C PHE A 115 -13.18 -30.76 7.61
#